data_AF-A0A3G8H7R0-F1
#
_entry.id   AF-A0A3G8H7R0-F1
#
_cell.length_a   1.000
_cell.length_b   1.000
_cell.length_c   1.000
_cell.angle_alpha   90.00
_cell.angle_beta   90.00
_cell.angle_gamma   90.00
#
_symmetry.space_group_name_H-M   'P 1'
#
loop_
_entity.id
_entity.type
_entity.pdbx_description
1 polymer ?
#
loop_
_entity_poly.entity_id
_entity_poly.type
_entity_poly.pdbx_seq_one_letter_code
_entity_poly.pdbx_strand_id
1 'polypeptide(L)'
;MKRTPTCPACRSHGLVFNGCSPSFAFSLLALFATFGNPVAAHATPPQAVVESCLMGAPAADGISVSVNAPGNQSMEQRGRYLLIWPEEARGTRIGYATDEKGGNDYIFAGPYRGYIRRAVALTKWRPERLEVPLLATYGVVRQGKHRYVCVTEANGQGTAAFVVAGYIGRMPPAKGKTMRLYYTVADIKTFKAFPPR
;
A
#
# COMPACT_ATOMS: atom_id res chain seq x y z
N MET A 1 -5.55 -55.11 -30.30
CA MET A 1 -5.14 -54.23 -31.42
C MET A 1 -4.19 -53.18 -30.83
N LYS A 2 -2.85 -53.36 -30.90
CA LYS A 2 -1.93 -52.77 -31.91
C LYS A 2 -2.22 -51.27 -32.10
N ARG A 3 -1.35 -50.28 -31.80
CA ARG A 3 0.11 -50.19 -32.00
C ARG A 3 0.76 -49.12 -31.08
N THR A 4 1.96 -49.40 -30.57
CA THR A 4 3.04 -48.45 -30.24
C THR A 4 3.66 -47.88 -31.54
N PRO A 5 4.45 -46.78 -31.56
CA PRO A 5 5.88 -46.88 -31.22
C PRO A 5 6.54 -45.56 -30.67
N THR A 6 7.36 -45.63 -29.61
CA THR A 6 8.85 -45.69 -29.55
C THR A 6 9.55 -44.35 -29.37
N CYS A 7 10.32 -44.26 -28.28
CA CYS A 7 11.48 -43.38 -28.09
C CYS A 7 12.78 -44.14 -28.51
N PRO A 8 13.98 -43.51 -28.49
CA PRO A 8 14.95 -43.47 -29.59
C PRO A 8 15.94 -44.64 -29.62
N ALA A 9 16.55 -44.86 -30.78
CA ALA A 9 17.80 -45.63 -30.89
C ALA A 9 18.76 -44.92 -31.84
N CYS A 10 19.90 -44.48 -31.28
CA CYS A 10 21.11 -44.18 -32.03
C CYS A 10 21.62 -45.45 -32.73
N ARG A 11 22.03 -45.34 -34.00
CA ARG A 11 23.11 -46.17 -34.52
C ARG A 11 23.89 -45.38 -35.58
N SER A 12 25.17 -45.22 -35.25
CA SER A 12 26.29 -44.79 -36.08
C SER A 12 26.59 -45.79 -37.21
N HIS A 13 27.62 -45.50 -38.02
CA HIS A 13 28.00 -46.09 -39.33
C HIS A 13 27.28 -45.35 -40.47
N GLY A 14 27.89 -44.49 -41.30
CA GLY A 14 29.20 -44.52 -41.92
C GLY A 14 28.99 -44.56 -43.45
N LEU A 15 29.73 -43.74 -44.22
CA LEU A 15 29.71 -43.52 -45.68
C LEU A 15 28.82 -42.34 -46.14
N VAL A 16 29.30 -41.16 -46.54
CA VAL A 16 30.26 -40.73 -47.59
C VAL A 16 29.55 -40.26 -48.88
N PHE A 17 29.91 -39.02 -49.27
CA PHE A 17 29.81 -38.32 -50.56
C PHE A 17 28.59 -37.45 -50.96
N ASN A 18 28.92 -36.15 -51.05
CA ASN A 18 28.65 -35.17 -52.12
C ASN A 18 27.21 -34.72 -52.45
N GLY A 19 26.96 -33.45 -52.13
CA GLY A 19 26.74 -32.42 -53.15
C GLY A 19 25.29 -32.07 -53.51
N CYS A 20 24.81 -30.93 -52.98
CA CYS A 20 24.27 -29.79 -53.75
C CYS A 20 23.57 -28.79 -52.82
N SER A 21 24.07 -27.55 -52.78
CA SER A 21 23.33 -26.33 -52.38
C SER A 21 22.43 -25.85 -53.55
N PRO A 22 21.70 -24.72 -53.50
CA PRO A 22 21.39 -23.78 -52.41
C PRO A 22 19.90 -23.31 -52.32
N SER A 23 19.59 -22.60 -51.23
CA SER A 23 18.70 -21.41 -51.12
C SER A 23 17.23 -21.44 -51.57
N PHE A 24 16.31 -21.23 -50.62
CA PHE A 24 15.19 -20.24 -50.64
C PHE A 24 14.59 -20.21 -49.21
N ALA A 25 14.97 -19.26 -48.36
CA ALA A 25 14.18 -18.07 -48.00
C ALA A 25 12.70 -18.37 -47.70
N PHE A 26 12.27 -18.22 -46.43
CA PHE A 26 11.17 -17.32 -46.04
C PHE A 26 10.93 -17.36 -44.51
N SER A 27 11.07 -16.19 -43.91
CA SER A 27 10.45 -15.64 -42.71
C SER A 27 9.55 -16.51 -41.83
N LEU A 28 9.87 -16.54 -40.54
CA LEU A 28 8.85 -16.35 -39.50
C LEU A 28 9.51 -15.76 -38.24
N LEU A 29 9.50 -14.42 -38.15
CA LEU A 29 9.62 -13.70 -36.89
C LEU A 29 8.46 -14.14 -35.98
N ALA A 30 8.74 -14.90 -34.93
CA ALA A 30 7.80 -15.08 -33.84
C ALA A 30 7.87 -13.84 -32.92
N LEU A 31 7.07 -12.84 -33.26
CA LEU A 31 6.81 -11.67 -32.43
C LEU A 31 5.94 -12.11 -31.24
N PHE A 32 6.55 -12.59 -30.15
CA PHE A 32 5.83 -12.79 -28.89
C PHE A 32 5.54 -11.43 -28.26
N ALA A 33 4.43 -10.83 -28.67
CA ALA A 33 3.85 -9.67 -28.00
C ALA A 33 3.28 -10.10 -26.65
N THR A 34 4.11 -10.12 -25.61
CA THR A 34 3.64 -10.17 -24.22
C THR A 34 3.07 -8.81 -23.85
N PHE A 35 1.78 -8.58 -24.15
CA PHE A 35 1.01 -7.52 -23.53
C PHE A 35 0.71 -7.88 -22.07
N GLY A 36 1.73 -7.79 -21.22
CA GLY A 36 1.56 -7.75 -19.78
C GLY A 36 0.98 -6.39 -19.40
N ASN A 37 -0.33 -6.33 -19.18
CA ASN A 37 -0.98 -5.20 -18.52
C ASN A 37 -0.26 -4.95 -17.17
N PRO A 38 0.41 -3.80 -16.94
CA PRO A 38 0.75 -3.44 -15.59
C PRO A 38 -0.56 -3.01 -14.94
N VAL A 39 -1.23 -3.95 -14.26
CA VAL A 39 -2.09 -3.58 -13.14
C VAL A 39 -1.21 -2.71 -12.27
N ALA A 40 -1.53 -1.42 -12.18
CA ALA A 40 -0.82 -0.47 -11.34
C ALA A 40 -0.89 -0.99 -9.91
N ALA A 41 0.08 -1.81 -9.54
CA ALA A 41 0.24 -2.31 -8.20
C ALA A 41 0.36 -1.05 -7.34
N HIS A 42 -0.61 -0.81 -6.47
CA HIS A 42 -0.45 0.21 -5.44
C HIS A 42 0.75 -0.23 -4.62
N ALA A 43 1.93 0.31 -4.93
CA ALA A 43 3.17 -0.07 -4.30
C ALA A 43 3.04 0.11 -2.79
N THR A 44 3.63 -0.81 -2.03
CA THR A 44 3.79 -0.68 -0.58
C THR A 44 4.44 0.67 -0.27
N PRO A 45 3.97 1.42 0.75
CA PRO A 45 4.54 2.71 1.09
C PRO A 45 6.03 2.55 1.44
N PRO A 46 6.89 3.48 1.00
CA PRO A 46 8.30 3.47 1.39
C PRO A 46 8.47 3.58 2.91
N GLN A 47 9.49 2.92 3.46
CA GLN A 47 9.73 2.87 4.90
C GLN A 47 9.82 4.25 5.55
N ALA A 48 10.53 5.19 4.92
CA ALA A 48 10.63 6.57 5.42
C ALA A 48 9.27 7.29 5.50
N VAL A 49 8.32 6.95 4.64
CA VAL A 49 6.93 7.48 4.72
C VAL A 49 6.20 6.87 5.90
N VAL A 50 6.38 5.57 6.15
CA VAL A 50 5.78 4.87 7.30
C VAL A 50 6.31 5.46 8.62
N GLU A 51 7.62 5.62 8.74
CA GLU A 51 8.24 6.22 9.93
C GLU A 51 7.79 7.66 10.13
N SER A 52 7.77 8.46 9.05
CA SER A 52 7.31 9.85 9.13
C SER A 52 5.84 9.96 9.55
N CYS A 53 5.02 8.99 9.13
CA CYS A 53 3.62 8.89 9.47
C CYS A 53 3.44 8.64 10.96
N LEU A 54 4.15 7.64 11.50
CA LEU A 54 4.04 7.21 12.89
C LEU A 54 4.62 8.23 13.87
N MET A 55 5.63 9.00 13.45
CA MET A 55 6.20 10.08 14.26
C MET A 55 5.44 11.41 14.14
N GLY A 56 4.61 11.57 13.12
CA GLY A 56 4.02 12.86 12.78
C GLY A 56 5.04 13.92 12.35
N ALA A 57 6.26 13.52 12.00
CA ALA A 57 7.38 14.39 11.65
C ALA A 57 8.23 13.80 10.51
N PRO A 58 8.95 14.60 9.71
CA PRO A 58 9.79 14.08 8.63
C PRO A 58 10.90 13.14 9.14
N ALA A 59 10.98 11.93 8.59
CA ALA A 59 12.01 10.93 8.91
C ALA A 59 13.21 10.94 7.95
N ALA A 60 13.08 11.60 6.80
CA ALA A 60 14.12 11.67 5.76
C ALA A 60 13.96 12.93 4.90
N ASP A 61 15.03 13.30 4.21
CA ASP A 61 15.03 14.42 3.26
C ASP A 61 14.00 14.23 2.14
N GLY A 62 13.39 15.33 1.72
CA GLY A 62 12.35 15.33 0.69
C GLY A 62 10.99 14.79 1.15
N ILE A 63 10.83 14.51 2.45
CA ILE A 63 9.54 14.22 3.08
C ILE A 63 8.99 15.47 3.77
N SER A 64 7.71 15.74 3.57
CA SER A 64 6.99 16.73 4.37
C SER A 64 5.78 16.09 5.04
N VAL A 65 5.56 16.48 6.29
CA VAL A 65 4.46 15.97 7.11
C VAL A 65 3.54 17.12 7.48
N SER A 66 2.23 16.87 7.49
CA SER A 66 1.22 17.83 7.88
C SER A 66 0.18 17.08 8.70
N VAL A 67 0.22 17.25 10.02
CA VAL A 67 -0.67 16.59 10.97
C VAL A 67 -1.65 17.58 11.58
N ASN A 68 -2.84 17.08 11.88
CA ASN A 68 -3.83 17.74 12.71
C ASN A 68 -3.66 17.28 14.14
N ALA A 69 -3.61 18.23 15.08
CA ALA A 69 -3.57 17.91 16.49
C ALA A 69 -4.85 17.15 16.89
N PRO A 70 -4.74 16.13 17.77
CA PRO A 70 -5.90 15.53 18.40
C PRO A 70 -6.54 16.57 19.33
N GLY A 71 -7.81 16.93 19.11
CA GLY A 71 -8.51 17.85 20.02
C GLY A 71 -9.80 18.44 19.43
N ASN A 72 -9.74 19.03 18.24
CA ASN A 72 -10.89 19.64 17.60
C ASN A 72 -11.45 18.69 16.53
N GLN A 73 -12.23 17.71 16.97
CA GLN A 73 -12.91 16.80 16.05
C GLN A 73 -14.43 17.03 16.12
N SER A 74 -15.05 17.16 14.94
CA SER A 74 -16.51 17.22 14.81
C SER A 74 -17.05 15.88 14.33
N MET A 75 -18.24 15.53 14.78
CA MET A 75 -18.93 14.31 14.37
C MET A 75 -20.16 14.67 13.54
N GLU A 76 -20.37 13.95 12.45
CA GLU A 76 -21.50 14.15 11.55
C GLU A 76 -22.10 12.79 11.18
N GLN A 77 -23.40 12.60 11.46
CA GLN A 77 -24.11 11.42 10.99
C GLN A 77 -24.48 11.57 9.52
N ARG A 78 -24.08 10.61 8.69
CA ARG A 78 -24.42 10.58 7.26
C ARG A 78 -24.86 9.20 6.82
N GLY A 79 -26.18 9.01 6.72
CA GLY A 79 -26.77 7.70 6.45
C GLY A 79 -26.43 6.72 7.58
N ARG A 80 -25.77 5.61 7.24
CA ARG A 80 -25.35 4.57 8.20
C ARG A 80 -23.96 4.79 8.83
N TYR A 81 -23.31 5.89 8.49
CA TYR A 81 -21.95 6.17 8.94
C TYR A 81 -21.93 7.37 9.88
N LEU A 82 -21.24 7.22 11.00
CA LEU A 82 -20.78 8.33 11.83
C LEU A 82 -19.42 8.79 11.30
N LEU A 83 -19.38 10.00 10.73
CA LEU A 83 -18.16 10.61 10.21
C LEU A 83 -17.49 11.40 11.32
N ILE A 84 -16.20 11.16 11.50
CA ILE A 84 -15.32 11.85 12.44
C ILE A 84 -14.38 12.72 11.60
N TRP A 85 -14.54 14.03 11.76
CA TRP A 85 -13.79 15.05 11.05
C TRP A 85 -12.80 15.71 12.00
N PRO A 86 -11.49 15.43 11.92
CA PRO A 86 -10.51 16.36 12.44
C PRO A 86 -10.64 17.71 11.74
N GLU A 87 -10.26 18.77 12.45
CA GLU A 87 -10.03 20.11 11.88
C GLU A 87 -9.18 20.02 10.59
N GLU A 88 -9.39 20.90 9.60
CA GLU A 88 -8.86 20.68 8.24
C GLU A 88 -7.33 20.81 8.15
N ALA A 89 -6.61 19.73 7.81
CA ALA A 89 -5.17 19.77 7.53
C ALA A 89 -4.89 20.33 6.13
N ARG A 90 -4.39 21.56 6.03
CA ARG A 90 -3.78 22.13 4.80
C ARG A 90 -4.57 21.82 3.51
N GLY A 91 -5.88 22.01 3.53
CA GLY A 91 -6.78 21.87 2.37
C GLY A 91 -7.07 20.44 1.91
N THR A 92 -6.75 19.41 2.71
CA THR A 92 -7.23 18.04 2.49
C THR A 92 -8.00 17.58 3.71
N ARG A 93 -9.32 17.49 3.57
CA ARG A 93 -10.19 16.97 4.62
C ARG A 93 -10.00 15.46 4.76
N ILE A 94 -9.35 15.04 5.84
CA ILE A 94 -9.13 13.65 6.20
C ILE A 94 -10.05 13.32 7.35
N GLY A 95 -10.48 12.08 7.48
CA GLY A 95 -11.21 11.64 8.67
C GLY A 95 -11.53 10.16 8.63
N TYR A 96 -12.35 9.75 9.59
CA TYR A 96 -12.73 8.35 9.81
C TYR A 96 -14.24 8.20 9.71
N ALA A 97 -14.71 7.12 9.12
CA ALA A 97 -16.12 6.77 9.04
C ALA A 97 -16.34 5.45 9.76
N THR A 98 -17.17 5.47 10.79
CA THR A 98 -17.59 4.29 11.55
C THR A 98 -18.94 3.81 11.02
N ASP A 99 -19.04 2.54 10.63
CA ASP A 99 -20.33 1.91 10.29
C ASP A 99 -21.06 1.49 11.57
N GLU A 100 -22.30 1.93 11.77
CA GLU A 100 -23.10 1.56 12.95
C GLU A 100 -23.28 0.05 13.12
N LYS A 101 -23.33 -0.68 11.99
CA LYS A 101 -23.44 -2.14 12.00
C LYS A 101 -22.09 -2.85 12.11
N GLY A 102 -21.00 -2.08 12.19
CA GLY A 102 -19.63 -2.58 12.18
C GLY A 102 -19.19 -3.14 10.81
N GLY A 103 -17.88 -3.25 10.63
CA GLY A 103 -17.28 -4.05 9.55
C GLY A 103 -17.12 -3.37 8.18
N ASN A 104 -17.55 -2.12 8.00
CA ASN A 104 -17.24 -1.32 6.80
C ASN A 104 -16.58 0.02 7.09
N ASP A 105 -15.95 0.15 8.26
CA ASP A 105 -15.22 1.35 8.63
C ASP A 105 -14.18 1.71 7.55
N TYR A 106 -14.04 3.01 7.28
CA TYR A 106 -13.10 3.51 6.29
C TYR A 106 -12.50 4.86 6.69
N ILE A 107 -11.26 5.07 6.28
CA ILE A 107 -10.61 6.38 6.30
C ILE A 107 -10.93 7.06 4.99
N PHE A 108 -11.20 8.36 5.02
CA PHE A 108 -11.33 9.17 3.82
C PHE A 108 -10.31 10.31 3.80
N ALA A 109 -9.92 10.72 2.61
CA ALA A 109 -9.07 11.88 2.35
C ALA A 109 -9.60 12.58 1.10
N GLY A 110 -10.37 13.65 1.27
CA GLY A 110 -11.15 14.26 0.19
C GLY A 110 -12.06 13.22 -0.50
N PRO A 111 -11.91 12.99 -1.82
CA PRO A 111 -12.73 12.00 -2.55
C PRO A 111 -12.27 10.55 -2.36
N TYR A 112 -11.11 10.32 -1.74
CA TYR A 112 -10.51 8.99 -1.59
C TYR A 112 -11.05 8.27 -0.36
N ARG A 113 -11.30 6.97 -0.47
CA ARG A 113 -11.79 6.10 0.62
C ARG A 113 -10.94 4.84 0.72
N GLY A 114 -10.47 4.53 1.92
CA GLY A 114 -9.70 3.34 2.22
C GLY A 114 -10.40 2.56 3.32
N TYR A 115 -10.79 1.32 3.04
CA TYR A 115 -11.58 0.52 3.98
C TYR A 115 -10.67 -0.26 4.91
N ILE A 116 -10.93 -0.18 6.21
CA ILE A 116 -10.09 -0.77 7.26
C ILE A 116 -9.99 -2.28 7.12
N ARG A 117 -11.11 -2.96 6.85
CA ARG A 117 -11.15 -4.41 6.62
C ARG A 117 -10.28 -4.89 5.43
N ARG A 118 -9.91 -3.98 4.53
CA ARG A 118 -9.07 -4.26 3.35
C ARG A 118 -7.63 -3.77 3.54
N ALA A 119 -7.27 -3.28 4.72
CA ALA A 119 -5.92 -2.85 5.01
C ALA A 119 -4.95 -4.04 4.98
N VAL A 120 -3.80 -3.81 4.35
CA VAL A 120 -2.70 -4.79 4.29
C VAL A 120 -1.83 -4.60 5.53
N ALA A 121 -1.70 -5.63 6.36
CA ALA A 121 -0.83 -5.57 7.52
C ALA A 121 0.66 -5.59 7.09
N LEU A 122 1.43 -4.61 7.55
CA LEU A 122 2.89 -4.54 7.41
C LEU A 122 3.61 -5.25 8.57
N THR A 123 2.90 -5.52 9.66
CA THR A 123 3.40 -6.23 10.85
C THR A 123 2.51 -7.41 11.19
N LYS A 124 2.93 -8.26 12.14
CA LYS A 124 2.19 -9.46 12.55
C LYS A 124 0.84 -9.13 13.20
N TRP A 125 0.70 -7.94 13.79
CA TRP A 125 -0.54 -7.51 14.43
C TRP A 125 -1.42 -6.73 13.47
N ARG A 126 -2.74 -6.97 13.54
CA ARG A 126 -3.74 -6.30 12.71
C ARG A 126 -5.02 -6.08 13.53
N PRO A 127 -5.29 -4.85 13.96
CA PRO A 127 -6.57 -4.52 14.56
C PRO A 127 -7.63 -4.45 13.49
N GLU A 128 -8.87 -4.69 13.92
CA GLU A 128 -10.04 -4.63 13.07
C GLU A 128 -10.56 -3.20 12.87
N ARG A 129 -10.13 -2.28 13.76
CA ARG A 129 -10.53 -0.86 13.82
C ARG A 129 -9.49 -0.01 14.58
N LEU A 130 -9.63 1.31 14.55
CA LEU A 130 -8.99 2.18 15.56
C LEU A 130 -9.70 2.00 16.91
N GLU A 131 -8.95 2.03 18.01
CA GLU A 131 -9.51 1.85 19.36
C GLU A 131 -10.38 3.06 19.72
N VAL A 132 -9.83 4.26 19.56
CA VAL A 132 -10.49 5.53 19.80
C VAL A 132 -10.19 6.48 18.64
N PRO A 133 -10.98 6.43 17.54
CA PRO A 133 -10.79 7.30 16.37
C PRO A 133 -10.78 8.80 16.71
N LEU A 134 -11.41 9.21 17.81
CA LEU A 134 -11.43 10.59 18.32
C LEU A 134 -10.08 11.07 18.87
N LEU A 135 -9.22 10.15 19.31
CA LEU A 135 -7.88 10.44 19.80
C LEU A 135 -6.80 10.22 18.74
N ALA A 136 -7.18 9.75 17.56
CA ALA A 136 -6.25 9.56 16.47
C ALA A 136 -5.76 10.91 15.92
N THR A 137 -4.48 10.92 15.56
CA THR A 137 -3.83 11.99 14.81
C THR A 137 -3.98 11.71 13.32
N TYR A 138 -4.47 12.70 12.58
CA TYR A 138 -4.71 12.61 11.14
C TYR A 138 -3.72 13.50 10.40
N GLY A 139 -3.19 13.05 9.27
CA GLY A 139 -2.25 13.86 8.51
C GLY A 139 -1.98 13.40 7.09
N VAL A 140 -1.21 14.22 6.39
CA VAL A 140 -0.66 13.93 5.06
C VAL A 140 0.85 13.88 5.13
N VAL A 141 1.42 12.80 4.61
CA VAL A 141 2.85 12.71 4.30
C VAL A 141 3.02 12.88 2.80
N ARG A 142 3.95 13.73 2.37
CA ARG A 142 4.32 13.88 0.96
C ARG A 142 5.77 13.47 0.75
N GLN A 143 6.00 12.72 -0.32
CA GLN A 143 7.33 12.37 -0.80
C GLN A 143 7.34 12.57 -2.31
N GLY A 144 8.05 13.61 -2.78
CA GLY A 144 8.00 14.04 -4.18
C GLY A 144 6.57 14.30 -4.66
N LYS A 145 6.13 13.58 -5.71
CA LYS A 145 4.78 13.70 -6.30
C LYS A 145 3.73 12.85 -5.59
N HIS A 146 4.11 12.04 -4.60
CA HIS A 146 3.22 11.11 -3.92
C HIS A 146 2.72 11.69 -2.61
N ARG A 147 1.43 11.48 -2.35
CA ARG A 147 0.77 11.91 -1.12
C ARG A 147 0.18 10.70 -0.43
N TYR A 148 0.35 10.63 0.88
CA TYR A 148 -0.07 9.52 1.71
C TYR A 148 -0.95 10.07 2.83
N VAL A 149 -2.11 9.46 3.06
CA VAL A 149 -2.89 9.69 4.27
C VAL A 149 -2.25 8.92 5.41
N CYS A 150 -2.28 9.54 6.59
CA CYS A 150 -1.78 9.02 7.84
C CYS A 150 -2.85 9.17 8.90
N VAL A 151 -3.24 8.06 9.51
CA VAL A 151 -4.11 8.06 10.69
C VAL A 151 -3.46 7.21 11.74
N THR A 152 -3.03 7.84 12.81
CA THR A 152 -2.19 7.22 13.83
C THR A 152 -2.80 7.37 15.20
N GLU A 153 -2.69 6.33 16.01
CA GLU A 153 -3.19 6.28 17.37
C GLU A 153 -2.04 5.81 18.27
N ALA A 154 -1.74 6.59 19.30
CA ALA A 154 -0.77 6.19 20.31
C ALA A 154 -1.45 5.22 21.28
N ASN A 155 -0.91 4.01 21.36
CA ASN A 155 -1.38 3.00 22.30
C ASN A 155 -0.55 3.11 23.58
N GLY A 156 -1.18 3.55 24.67
CA GLY A 156 -0.58 3.55 26.01
C GLY A 156 -0.91 4.80 26.82
N GLN A 157 -1.13 4.64 28.12
CA GLN A 157 -1.16 5.74 29.09
C GLN A 157 0.24 5.91 29.73
N GLY A 158 0.70 7.16 29.92
CA GLY A 158 1.98 7.45 30.57
C GLY A 158 3.22 7.18 29.70
N THR A 159 4.33 6.76 30.33
CA THR A 159 5.64 6.48 29.68
C THR A 159 5.64 5.27 28.73
N ALA A 160 4.47 4.69 28.42
CA ALA A 160 4.26 3.64 27.42
C ALA A 160 3.69 4.16 26.08
N ALA A 161 3.42 5.46 25.94
CA ALA A 161 2.84 6.09 24.74
C ALA A 161 3.72 6.06 23.46
N PHE A 162 4.79 5.27 23.46
CA PHE A 162 5.73 5.15 22.34
C PHE A 162 5.28 4.11 21.30
N VAL A 163 4.32 3.26 21.63
CA VAL A 163 3.74 2.34 20.65
C VAL A 163 2.68 3.08 19.85
N VAL A 164 2.92 3.28 18.57
CA VAL A 164 2.00 3.95 17.66
C VAL A 164 1.49 2.95 16.63
N ALA A 165 0.18 2.81 16.60
CA ALA A 165 -0.55 2.12 15.53
C ALA A 165 -0.87 3.13 14.43
N GLY A 166 -0.80 2.71 13.16
CA GLY A 166 -1.04 3.61 12.05
C GLY A 166 -1.64 2.96 10.84
N TYR A 167 -2.61 3.63 10.23
CA TYR A 167 -3.09 3.39 8.88
C TYR A 167 -2.45 4.37 7.91
N ILE A 168 -1.81 3.83 6.86
CA ILE A 168 -1.13 4.58 5.81
C ILE A 168 -1.76 4.24 4.47
N GLY A 169 -2.14 5.24 3.69
CA GLY A 169 -2.75 5.02 2.37
C GLY A 169 -2.19 5.95 1.32
N ARG A 170 -1.73 5.42 0.17
CA ARG A 170 -1.31 6.27 -0.95
C ARG A 170 -2.55 6.85 -1.65
N MET A 171 -2.65 8.18 -1.68
CA MET A 171 -3.68 8.87 -2.45
C MET A 171 -3.38 8.74 -3.96
N PRO A 172 -4.28 8.12 -4.75
CA PRO A 172 -4.05 7.95 -6.18
C PRO A 172 -4.06 9.29 -6.93
N PRO A 173 -3.27 9.44 -8.00
CA PRO A 173 -3.37 10.60 -8.87
C PRO A 173 -4.63 10.50 -9.74
N ALA A 174 -5.65 11.28 -9.38
CA ALA A 174 -6.79 11.70 -10.21
C ALA A 174 -7.86 10.67 -10.66
N LYS A 175 -7.59 9.36 -10.77
CA LYS A 175 -8.57 8.40 -11.39
C LYS A 175 -9.17 7.32 -10.48
N GLY A 176 -8.93 7.35 -9.18
CA GLY A 176 -9.50 6.37 -8.25
C GLY A 176 -10.12 7.02 -7.03
N LYS A 177 -11.34 6.61 -6.64
CA LYS A 177 -11.94 6.99 -5.34
C LYS A 177 -11.54 6.03 -4.22
N THR A 178 -10.84 4.94 -4.53
CA THR A 178 -10.43 3.94 -3.55
C THR A 178 -8.92 4.03 -3.33
N MET A 179 -8.50 4.07 -2.06
CA MET A 179 -7.10 3.93 -1.67
C MET A 179 -6.88 2.60 -0.96
N ARG A 180 -5.74 1.97 -1.23
CA ARG A 180 -5.29 0.82 -0.45
C ARG A 180 -4.65 1.32 0.83
N LEU A 181 -5.15 0.82 1.96
CA LEU A 181 -4.57 1.08 3.28
C LEU A 181 -3.55 0.01 3.62
N TYR A 182 -2.56 0.43 4.38
CA TYR A 182 -1.56 -0.38 5.03
C TYR A 182 -1.64 -0.12 6.51
N TYR A 183 -1.46 -1.16 7.31
CA TYR A 183 -1.54 -1.08 8.76
C TYR A 183 -0.22 -1.50 9.39
N THR A 184 0.23 -0.77 10.40
CA THR A 184 1.45 -1.10 11.14
C THR A 184 1.35 -0.69 12.59
N VAL A 185 2.10 -1.39 13.44
CA VAL A 185 2.41 -0.98 14.81
C VAL A 185 3.91 -0.86 14.92
N ALA A 186 4.39 0.18 15.60
CA ALA A 186 5.79 0.29 15.93
C ALA A 186 5.99 0.98 17.28
N ASP A 187 7.08 0.64 17.94
CA ASP A 187 7.65 1.46 18.99
C ASP A 187 8.48 2.58 18.34
N ILE A 188 8.04 3.83 18.47
CA ILE A 188 8.69 4.98 17.85
C ILE A 188 10.11 5.22 18.36
N LYS A 189 10.49 4.65 19.52
CA LYS A 189 11.88 4.69 20.02
C LYS A 189 12.85 3.92 19.14
N THR A 190 12.36 2.97 18.36
CA THR A 190 13.20 2.17 17.45
C THR A 190 13.52 2.91 16.15
N PHE A 191 12.89 4.07 15.91
CA PHE A 191 13.13 4.85 14.72
C PHE A 191 14.40 5.69 14.84
N LYS A 192 15.15 5.78 13.74
CA LYS A 192 16.45 6.48 13.69
C LYS A 192 16.37 7.96 14.09
N ALA A 193 15.19 8.57 14.04
CA ALA A 193 14.97 9.96 14.47
C ALA A 193 14.93 10.14 16.00
N PHE A 194 14.85 9.05 16.78
CA PHE A 194 15.04 9.03 18.23
C PHE A 194 16.33 8.29 18.58
N PRO A 195 17.49 8.97 18.67
CA PRO A 195 18.68 8.30 19.17
C PRO A 195 18.42 7.80 20.60
N PRO A 196 18.86 6.59 20.97
CA PRO A 196 18.84 6.15 22.36
C PRO A 196 19.67 7.15 23.18
N ARG A 197 19.08 7.69 24.24
CA ARG A 197 19.83 8.47 25.24
C ARG A 197 20.68 7.54 26.10
#